data_AF-A0A959I545-F1
#
_entry.id   AF-A0A959I545-F1
#
_cell.length_a   1.000
_cell.length_b   1.000
_cell.length_c   1.000
_cell.angle_alpha   90.00
_cell.angle_beta   90.00
_cell.angle_gamma   90.00
#
_symmetry.space_group_name_H-M   'P 1'
#
loop_
_entity.id
_entity.type
_entity.pdbx_description
1 polymer ?
#
loop_
_entity_poly.entity_id
_entity_poly.type
_entity_poly.pdbx_seq_one_letter_code
_entity_poly.pdbx_strand_id
1 'polypeptide(L)'
;EKNLLVQVGFQFRFHPVLGAIKELLAKERLGRLVSVHVHWGEYLPAWHPWEDYRKGYSARSDLGGGVVLTLCHPFDYLRWMLGEIEGVYALTGHRSGL
;
A
#
# COMPACT_ATOMS: atom_id res chain seq x y z
N GLU A 1 -21.60 -12.34 -19.47
CA GLU A 1 -20.83 -11.20 -18.96
C GLU A 1 -21.57 -9.89 -19.17
N LYS A 2 -21.41 -8.91 -18.27
CA LYS A 2 -21.91 -7.54 -18.47
C LYS A 2 -20.76 -6.66 -18.93
N ASN A 3 -20.97 -5.82 -19.93
CA ASN A 3 -19.97 -4.87 -20.46
C ASN A 3 -19.87 -3.64 -19.53
N LEU A 4 -19.26 -3.82 -18.36
CA LEU A 4 -19.10 -2.78 -17.34
C LEU A 4 -17.63 -2.41 -17.18
N LEU A 5 -17.37 -1.11 -16.99
CA LEU A 5 -16.06 -0.61 -16.57
C LEU A 5 -15.90 -0.86 -15.06
N VAL A 6 -14.82 -1.51 -14.66
CA VAL A 6 -14.49 -1.78 -13.25
C VAL A 6 -13.08 -1.26 -12.95
N GLN A 7 -12.92 -0.56 -11.82
CA GLN A 7 -11.63 -0.07 -11.36
C GLN A 7 -11.48 -0.30 -9.85
N VAL A 8 -10.27 -0.58 -9.40
CA VAL A 8 -9.92 -0.69 -7.98
C VAL A 8 -9.48 0.68 -7.47
N GLY A 9 -9.95 1.06 -6.28
CA GLY A 9 -9.70 2.36 -5.65
C GLY A 9 -8.28 2.55 -5.11
N PHE A 10 -7.26 2.53 -5.98
CA PHE A 10 -5.89 2.91 -5.63
C PHE A 10 -5.66 4.41 -5.83
N GLN A 11 -6.22 5.22 -4.92
CA GLN A 11 -6.25 6.68 -5.02
C GLN A 11 -4.86 7.34 -5.10
N PHE A 12 -3.83 6.71 -4.56
CA PHE A 12 -2.46 7.25 -4.58
C PHE A 12 -1.88 7.43 -5.98
N ARG A 13 -2.38 6.71 -6.99
CA ARG A 13 -2.02 6.93 -8.40
C ARG A 13 -2.44 8.31 -8.92
N PHE A 14 -3.37 8.97 -8.24
CA PHE A 14 -3.88 10.31 -8.56
C PHE A 14 -3.34 11.39 -7.60
N HIS A 15 -2.50 11.02 -6.64
CA HIS A 15 -1.90 11.99 -5.72
C HIS A 15 -0.83 12.82 -6.45
N PRO A 16 -0.88 14.17 -6.42
CA PRO A 16 -0.01 15.02 -7.25
C PRO A 16 1.48 14.81 -6.98
N VAL A 17 1.87 14.57 -5.73
CA VAL A 17 3.28 14.29 -5.38
C VAL A 17 3.75 12.95 -5.94
N LEU A 18 2.90 11.92 -5.93
CA LEU A 18 3.28 10.60 -6.48
C LEU A 18 3.30 10.64 -8.01
N GLY A 19 2.40 11.40 -8.64
CA GLY A 19 2.47 11.70 -10.07
C GLY A 19 3.79 12.39 -10.45
N ALA A 20 4.20 13.41 -9.69
CA ALA A 20 5.47 14.11 -9.92
C ALA A 20 6.69 13.18 -9.75
N ILE A 21 6.70 12.32 -8.72
CA ILE A 21 7.76 11.32 -8.53
C ILE A 21 7.81 10.36 -9.72
N LYS A 22 6.65 9.86 -10.18
CA LYS A 22 6.58 9.00 -11.35
C LYS A 22 7.16 9.65 -12.60
N GLU A 23 6.85 10.93 -12.83
CA GLU A 23 7.42 11.67 -13.97
C GLU A 23 8.94 11.81 -13.89
N LEU A 24 9.48 12.09 -12.69
CA LEU A 24 10.93 12.18 -12.49
C LEU A 24 11.64 10.86 -12.79
N LEU A 25 11.02 9.75 -12.38
CA LEU A 25 11.49 8.40 -12.66
C LEU A 25 11.45 8.10 -14.17
N ALA A 26 10.32 8.39 -14.82
CA ALA A 26 10.15 8.16 -16.26
C ALA A 26 11.09 9.01 -17.13
N LYS A 27 11.48 10.20 -16.66
CA LYS A 27 12.43 11.10 -17.32
C LYS A 27 13.90 10.79 -16.97
N GLU A 28 14.16 9.71 -16.23
CA GLU A 28 15.49 9.28 -15.78
C GLU A 28 16.29 10.39 -15.04
N ARG A 29 15.60 11.33 -14.39
CA ARG A 29 16.21 12.52 -13.78
C ARG A 29 17.01 12.21 -12.52
N LEU A 30 16.79 11.03 -11.96
CA LEU A 30 17.48 10.52 -10.77
C LEU A 30 18.66 9.60 -11.13
N GLY A 31 18.93 9.39 -12.43
CA GLY A 31 19.88 8.41 -12.91
C GLY A 31 19.38 6.98 -12.70
N ARG A 32 20.32 6.02 -12.60
CA ARG A 32 20.00 4.61 -12.42
C ARG A 32 19.45 4.35 -11.01
N LEU A 33 18.22 3.87 -10.93
CA LEU A 33 17.62 3.42 -9.68
C LEU A 33 18.30 2.14 -9.20
N VAL A 34 18.79 2.13 -7.95
CA VAL A 34 19.47 0.97 -7.35
C VAL A 34 18.65 0.35 -6.23
N SER A 35 17.92 1.16 -5.46
CA SER A 35 17.08 0.69 -4.36
C SER A 35 15.94 1.67 -4.08
N VAL A 36 14.84 1.15 -3.54
CA VAL A 36 13.70 1.92 -3.05
C VAL A 36 13.31 1.39 -1.69
N HIS A 37 13.02 2.31 -0.77
CA HIS A 37 12.55 1.98 0.56
C HIS A 37 11.25 2.73 0.83
N VAL A 38 10.25 2.00 1.30
CA VAL A 38 8.94 2.55 1.68
C VAL A 38 8.57 2.02 3.05
N HIS A 39 8.05 2.91 3.88
CA HIS A 39 7.55 2.58 5.20
C HIS A 39 6.14 3.15 5.36
N TRP A 40 5.22 2.32 5.82
CA TRP A 40 3.89 2.74 6.23
C TRP A 40 3.47 1.94 7.46
N GLY A 41 3.16 2.65 8.54
CA GLY A 41 2.53 2.08 9.72
C GLY A 41 1.59 3.11 10.35
N GLU A 42 0.54 2.61 10.99
CA GLU A 42 -0.43 3.39 11.76
C GLU A 42 -0.56 2.75 13.14
N TYR A 43 -0.81 3.55 14.18
CA TYR A 43 -1.15 2.99 15.49
C TYR A 43 -2.61 2.52 15.46
N LEU A 44 -2.81 1.20 15.38
CA LEU A 44 -4.12 0.60 15.12
C LEU A 44 -5.26 1.11 16.03
N PRO A 45 -5.07 1.28 17.36
CA PRO A 45 -6.10 1.85 18.22
C PRO A 45 -6.46 3.33 17.94
N ALA A 46 -5.56 4.10 17.32
CA ALA A 46 -5.79 5.50 16.98
C ALA A 46 -6.19 5.73 15.50
N TRP A 47 -6.28 4.67 14.70
CA TRP A 47 -6.72 4.81 13.31
C TRP A 47 -8.18 5.26 13.25
N HIS A 48 -9.07 4.55 13.92
CA HIS A 48 -10.48 4.90 14.07
C HIS A 48 -10.77 5.13 15.56
N PRO A 49 -10.34 6.26 16.14
CA PRO A 49 -10.32 6.47 17.59
C PRO A 49 -11.72 6.49 18.22
N TRP A 50 -12.77 6.61 17.41
CA TRP A 50 -14.16 6.53 17.85
C TRP A 50 -14.73 5.11 17.89
N GLU A 51 -13.96 4.10 17.46
CA GLU A 51 -14.37 2.70 17.38
C GLU A 51 -13.46 1.79 18.22
N ASP A 52 -14.01 0.66 18.65
CA ASP A 52 -13.18 -0.43 19.16
C ASP A 52 -12.43 -1.06 17.98
N TYR A 53 -11.14 -0.74 17.86
CA TYR A 53 -10.29 -1.19 16.75
C TYR A 53 -10.32 -2.71 16.53
N ARG A 54 -10.55 -3.50 17.59
CA ARG A 54 -10.63 -4.97 17.53
C ARG A 54 -11.81 -5.47 16.70
N LYS A 55 -12.84 -4.62 16.54
CA LYS A 55 -14.02 -4.91 15.70
C LYS A 55 -13.83 -4.48 14.24
N GLY A 56 -12.86 -3.60 13.97
CA GLY A 56 -12.56 -3.11 12.64
C GLY A 56 -11.96 -4.20 11.74
N TYR A 57 -12.19 -4.09 10.43
CA TYR A 57 -11.74 -5.13 9.47
C TYR A 57 -10.23 -5.34 9.51
N SER A 58 -9.45 -4.26 9.72
CA SER A 58 -7.98 -4.31 9.79
C SER A 58 -7.45 -5.21 10.90
N ALA A 59 -8.21 -5.43 11.98
CA ALA A 59 -7.87 -6.31 13.09
C ALA A 59 -8.42 -7.74 12.94
N ARG A 60 -9.24 -8.00 11.91
CA ARG A 60 -10.03 -9.22 11.76
C ARG A 60 -9.55 -10.06 10.58
N SER A 61 -8.93 -11.19 10.87
CA SER A 61 -8.45 -12.13 9.84
C SER A 61 -9.58 -12.73 9.01
N ASP A 62 -10.77 -12.93 9.59
CA ASP A 62 -11.94 -13.46 8.90
C ASP A 62 -12.51 -12.52 7.82
N LEU A 63 -12.14 -11.23 7.88
CA LEU A 63 -12.45 -10.22 6.86
C LEU A 63 -11.25 -9.92 5.93
N GLY A 64 -10.17 -10.70 6.03
CA GLY A 64 -8.93 -10.44 5.29
C GLY A 64 -8.13 -9.26 5.84
N GLY A 65 -8.27 -8.95 7.12
CA GLY A 65 -7.49 -7.91 7.80
C GLY A 65 -5.99 -8.23 7.90
N GLY A 66 -5.30 -7.40 8.68
CA GLY A 66 -3.85 -7.43 8.84
C GLY A 66 -3.16 -6.35 8.01
N VAL A 67 -2.06 -5.83 8.54
CA VAL A 67 -1.37 -4.63 8.03
C VAL A 67 -1.01 -4.72 6.54
N VAL A 68 -0.64 -5.90 6.04
CA VAL A 68 -0.23 -6.09 4.65
C VAL A 68 -1.39 -5.87 3.66
N LEU A 69 -2.58 -6.36 3.99
CA LEU A 69 -3.76 -6.25 3.13
C LEU A 69 -4.43 -4.88 3.29
N THR A 70 -4.49 -4.42 4.53
CA THR A 70 -5.06 -3.15 4.92
C THR A 70 -4.26 -1.94 4.40
N LEU A 71 -2.92 -1.98 4.46
CA LEU A 71 -2.03 -0.92 3.98
C LEU A 71 -1.35 -1.33 2.66
N CYS A 72 -2.11 -1.92 1.72
CA CYS A 72 -1.56 -2.48 0.48
C CYS A 72 -1.10 -1.44 -0.56
N HIS A 73 -1.42 -0.16 -0.37
CA HIS A 73 -1.15 0.91 -1.32
C HIS A 73 0.33 1.04 -1.77
N PRO A 74 1.36 0.86 -0.91
CA PRO A 74 2.74 0.80 -1.34
C PRO A 74 3.04 -0.22 -2.41
N PHE A 75 2.50 -1.44 -2.28
CA PHE A 75 2.72 -2.48 -3.28
C PHE A 75 2.13 -2.06 -4.63
N ASP A 76 0.98 -1.38 -4.62
CA ASP A 76 0.35 -0.86 -5.83
C ASP A 76 1.16 0.27 -6.49
N TYR A 77 1.44 1.35 -5.75
CA TYR A 77 2.08 2.51 -6.38
C TYR A 77 3.53 2.25 -6.75
N LEU A 78 4.24 1.35 -6.05
CA LEU A 78 5.59 0.95 -6.43
C LEU A 78 5.58 0.22 -7.76
N ARG A 79 4.67 -0.74 -7.95
CA ARG A 79 4.50 -1.42 -9.24
C ARG A 79 4.15 -0.46 -10.36
N TRP A 80 3.25 0.49 -10.07
CA TRP A 80 2.83 1.52 -11.02
C TRP A 80 3.93 2.51 -11.43
N MET A 81 4.92 2.77 -10.57
CA MET A 81 6.05 3.67 -10.84
C MET A 81 7.30 2.96 -11.35
N LEU A 82 7.58 1.75 -10.88
CA LEU A 82 8.88 1.08 -11.04
C LEU A 82 8.83 -0.15 -11.94
N GLY A 83 7.63 -0.59 -12.32
CA GLY A 83 7.43 -1.84 -13.06
C GLY A 83 7.07 -3.00 -12.15
N GLU A 84 6.86 -4.17 -12.76
CA GLU A 84 6.37 -5.35 -12.08
C GLU A 84 7.41 -6.04 -11.19
N ILE A 85 6.93 -6.81 -10.22
CA ILE A 85 7.77 -7.50 -9.24
C ILE A 85 8.24 -8.84 -9.81
N GLU A 86 9.55 -9.08 -9.78
CA GLU A 86 10.15 -10.37 -10.21
C GLU A 86 10.28 -11.39 -9.07
N GLY A 87 10.36 -10.92 -7.81
CA GLY A 87 10.50 -11.79 -6.64
C GLY A 87 10.12 -11.08 -5.35
N VAL A 88 9.67 -11.85 -4.36
CA VAL A 88 9.20 -11.35 -3.06
C VAL A 88 9.82 -12.16 -1.94
N TYR A 89 10.19 -11.48 -0.86
CA TYR A 89 10.49 -12.06 0.44
C TYR A 89 9.74 -11.28 1.52
N ALA A 90 9.28 -11.96 2.56
CA ALA A 90 8.55 -11.33 3.65
C ALA A 90 8.92 -11.93 5.01
N LEU A 91 8.97 -11.07 6.02
CA LEU A 91 8.98 -11.45 7.43
C LEU A 91 7.75 -10.82 8.09
N THR A 92 6.80 -11.65 8.51
CA THR A 92 5.53 -11.20 9.11
C THR A 92 5.37 -11.75 10.52
N GLY A 93 4.57 -11.09 11.35
CA GLY A 93 4.24 -11.56 12.69
C GLY A 93 3.48 -10.53 13.51
N HIS A 94 2.71 -11.00 14.47
CA HIS A 94 2.10 -10.17 15.50
C HIS A 94 3.12 -9.96 16.63
N ARG A 95 3.61 -8.73 16.80
CA ARG A 95 4.67 -8.40 17.78
C ARG A 95 4.20 -7.44 18.87
N SER A 96 3.02 -6.85 18.73
CA SER A 96 2.43 -6.00 19.75
C SER A 96 1.83 -6.84 20.88
N GLY A 97 1.68 -6.23 22.05
CA GLY A 97 0.82 -6.75 23.13
C GLY A 97 -0.65 -6.28 23.01
N LEU A 98 -1.01 -5.70 21.86
CA LEU A 98 -2.38 -5.34 21.51
C LEU A 98 -3.21 -6.60 21.19
#